data_AF-A0AAN9H805-F1
#
_entry.id   AF-A0AAN9H805-F1
#
_cell.length_a   1.000
_cell.length_b   1.000
_cell.length_c   1.000
_cell.angle_alpha   90.00
_cell.angle_beta   90.00
_cell.angle_gamma   90.00
#
_symmetry.space_group_name_H-M   'P 1'
#
loop_
_entity.id
_entity.type
_entity.pdbx_description
1 polymer ?
#
loop_
_entity_poly.entity_id
_entity_poly.type
_entity_poly.pdbx_seq_one_letter_code
_entity_poly.pdbx_strand_id
1 'polypeptide(L)'
;MKKRNPSGTVIGSKMDQTFPLRRQEIVEAELVVKTLEHWPALFTERQVFAEFNRIATTNLENDFVGEKLAEIVQQINSRVSKLQTC
;
A
#
# COMPACT_ATOMS: atom_id res chain seq x y z
N MET A 1 4.58 30.62 -8.76
CA MET A 1 4.12 29.97 -7.51
C MET A 1 4.66 28.54 -7.47
N LYS A 2 5.44 28.15 -6.44
CA LYS A 2 5.88 26.76 -6.29
C LYS A 2 4.70 25.92 -5.80
N LYS A 3 4.25 24.93 -6.58
CA LYS A 3 3.20 24.00 -6.14
C LYS A 3 3.72 23.22 -4.94
N ARG A 4 3.01 23.33 -3.81
CA ARG A 4 3.31 22.53 -2.61
C ARG A 4 2.75 21.14 -2.82
N ASN A 5 3.53 20.10 -2.52
CA ASN A 5 3.00 18.74 -2.54
C ASN A 5 1.86 18.62 -1.50
N PRO A 6 0.67 18.12 -1.90
CA PRO A 6 -0.42 17.88 -0.97
C PRO A 6 0.00 16.87 0.10
N SER A 7 -0.57 16.99 1.31
CA SER A 7 -0.33 16.00 2.36
C SER A 7 -0.95 14.65 1.98
N GLY A 8 -0.38 13.56 2.49
CA GLY A 8 -0.90 12.21 2.23
C GLY A 8 -2.34 12.03 2.69
N THR A 9 -2.81 12.78 3.69
CA THR A 9 -4.20 12.76 4.17
C THR A 9 -5.17 13.35 3.14
N VAL A 10 -4.78 14.48 2.52
CA VAL A 10 -5.58 15.11 1.46
C VAL A 10 -5.63 14.21 0.22
N ILE A 11 -4.51 13.56 -0.11
CA ILE A 11 -4.45 12.59 -1.21
C ILE A 11 -5.37 11.40 -0.93
N GLY A 12 -5.29 10.81 0.26
CA GLY A 12 -6.16 9.69 0.65
C GLY A 12 -7.65 10.04 0.54
N SER A 13 -8.05 11.18 1.10
CA SER A 13 -9.44 11.66 1.01
C SER A 13 -9.93 11.80 -0.44
N LYS A 14 -9.09 12.35 -1.33
CA LYS A 14 -9.42 12.45 -2.76
C LYS A 14 -9.48 11.08 -3.43
N MET A 15 -8.53 10.19 -3.12
CA MET A 15 -8.46 8.84 -3.68
C MET A 15 -9.67 8.00 -3.29
N ASP A 16 -10.24 8.24 -2.11
CA ASP A 16 -11.48 7.61 -1.65
C ASP A 16 -12.70 8.13 -2.42
N GLN A 17 -12.80 9.45 -2.59
CA GLN A 17 -13.91 10.07 -3.31
C GLN A 17 -13.93 9.70 -4.80
N THR A 18 -12.76 9.52 -5.41
CA THR A 18 -12.65 9.21 -6.84
C THR A 18 -12.63 7.71 -7.13
N PHE A 19 -12.78 6.85 -6.13
CA PHE A 19 -12.70 5.40 -6.32
C PHE A 19 -13.68 4.85 -7.38
N PRO A 20 -14.98 5.21 -7.40
CA PRO A 20 -15.90 4.68 -8.40
C PRO A 20 -15.49 5.02 -9.84
N LEU A 21 -15.13 6.29 -10.07
CA LEU A 21 -14.67 6.78 -11.38
C LEU A 21 -13.37 6.08 -11.80
N ARG A 22 -12.38 6.04 -10.90
CA ARG A 22 -11.10 5.37 -11.17
C ARG A 22 -11.29 3.90 -11.50
N ARG A 23 -12.15 3.18 -10.75
CA ARG A 23 -12.45 1.77 -11.03
C ARG A 23 -13.09 1.61 -12.40
N GLN A 24 -14.03 2.47 -12.76
CA GLN A 24 -14.66 2.46 -14.07
C GLN A 24 -13.61 2.67 -15.18
N GLU A 25 -12.77 3.70 -15.07
CA GLU A 25 -11.70 3.98 -16.04
C GLU A 25 -10.68 2.83 -16.14
N ILE A 26 -10.36 2.14 -15.04
CA ILE A 26 -9.43 0.99 -15.08
C ILE A 26 -10.06 -0.21 -15.77
N VAL A 27 -11.34 -0.48 -15.52
CA VAL A 27 -12.06 -1.63 -16.08
C VAL A 27 -12.41 -1.42 -17.55
N GLU A 28 -12.77 -0.19 -17.93
CA GLU A 28 -13.16 0.16 -19.30
C GLU A 28 -11.96 0.51 -20.19
N ALA A 29 -10.79 0.80 -19.62
CA ALA A 29 -9.62 1.12 -20.43
C ALA A 29 -9.08 -0.10 -21.18
N GLU A 30 -8.94 0.05 -22.50
CA GLU A 30 -8.20 -0.90 -23.34
C GLU A 30 -6.70 -0.95 -23.00
N LEU A 31 -6.15 0.14 -22.44
CA LEU A 31 -4.71 0.29 -22.13
C LEU A 31 -4.50 0.83 -20.72
N VAL A 32 -4.01 -0.05 -19.85
CA VAL A 32 -3.69 0.23 -18.43
C VAL A 32 -2.79 1.45 -18.25
N VAL A 33 -1.82 1.66 -19.16
CA VAL A 33 -0.86 2.77 -19.07
C VAL A 33 -1.54 4.14 -19.08
N LYS A 34 -2.57 4.34 -19.92
CA LYS A 34 -3.29 5.61 -20.00
C LYS A 34 -4.03 5.92 -18.71
N THR A 35 -4.65 4.92 -18.09
CA THR A 35 -5.35 5.11 -16.81
C THR A 35 -4.38 5.42 -15.68
N LEU A 36 -3.18 4.84 -15.71
CA LEU A 36 -2.15 5.09 -14.70
C LEU A 36 -1.58 6.51 -14.75
N GLU A 37 -1.54 7.16 -15.92
CA GLU A 37 -1.16 8.57 -16.04
C GLU A 37 -2.15 9.52 -15.35
N HIS A 38 -3.45 9.16 -15.32
CA HIS A 38 -4.49 9.94 -14.66
C HIS A 38 -4.46 9.80 -13.13
N TRP A 39 -3.96 8.67 -12.63
CA TRP A 39 -3.97 8.34 -11.19
C TRP A 39 -2.55 8.08 -10.64
N PRO A 40 -1.62 9.06 -10.71
CA PRO A 40 -0.23 8.85 -10.30
C PRO A 40 -0.08 8.51 -8.81
N ALA A 41 -1.08 8.87 -7.99
CA ALA A 41 -1.08 8.52 -6.57
C ALA A 41 -1.17 7.01 -6.31
N LEU A 42 -1.67 6.20 -7.27
CA LEU A 42 -1.68 4.73 -7.17
C LEU A 42 -0.29 4.12 -6.98
N PHE A 43 0.77 4.81 -7.40
CA PHE A 43 2.15 4.35 -7.27
C PHE A 43 2.81 4.76 -5.96
N THR A 44 2.09 5.45 -5.08
CA THR A 44 2.59 5.73 -3.73
C THR A 44 2.33 4.53 -2.84
N GLU A 45 3.33 4.12 -2.07
CA GLU A 45 3.27 2.95 -1.17
C GLU A 45 1.97 2.93 -0.35
N ARG A 46 1.65 4.05 0.30
CA ARG A 46 0.41 4.22 1.09
C ARG A 46 -0.86 3.90 0.31
N GLN A 47 -0.94 4.32 -0.95
CA GLN A 47 -2.13 4.09 -1.78
C GLN A 47 -2.17 2.67 -2.34
N VAL A 48 -1.04 2.04 -2.60
CA VAL A 48 -0.99 0.61 -2.96
C VAL A 48 -1.59 -0.23 -1.84
N PHE A 49 -1.18 0.00 -0.60
CA PHE A 49 -1.76 -0.67 0.57
C PHE A 49 -3.28 -0.42 0.70
N ALA A 50 -3.71 0.83 0.56
CA ALA A 50 -5.12 1.20 0.69
C ALA A 50 -6.00 0.56 -0.40
N GLU A 51 -5.57 0.59 -1.66
CA GLU A 51 -6.32 0.02 -2.78
C GLU A 51 -6.33 -1.50 -2.74
N PHE A 52 -5.22 -2.13 -2.33
CA PHE A 52 -5.20 -3.57 -2.12
C PHE A 52 -6.22 -3.99 -1.06
N ASN A 53 -6.25 -3.30 0.08
CA ASN A 53 -7.25 -3.57 1.11
C ASN A 53 -8.68 -3.32 0.61
N ARG A 54 -8.91 -2.26 -0.17
CA ARG A 54 -10.22 -1.95 -0.73
C ARG A 54 -10.73 -3.02 -1.71
N ILE A 55 -9.84 -3.63 -2.50
CA ILE A 55 -10.20 -4.61 -3.53
C ILE A 55 -10.24 -6.04 -2.98
N ALA A 56 -9.22 -6.41 -2.20
CA ALA A 56 -9.03 -7.77 -1.70
C ALA A 56 -9.62 -7.98 -0.29
N THR A 57 -10.02 -6.90 0.41
CA THR A 57 -10.45 -6.94 1.83
C THR A 57 -9.40 -7.53 2.77
N THR A 58 -8.12 -7.47 2.36
CA THR A 58 -6.96 -8.04 3.04
C THR A 58 -5.98 -6.92 3.35
N ASN A 59 -5.43 -6.89 4.57
CA ASN A 59 -4.49 -5.86 4.96
C ASN A 59 -3.07 -6.33 4.60
N LEU A 60 -2.55 -5.89 3.45
CA LEU A 60 -1.24 -6.34 2.98
C LEU A 60 -0.09 -6.05 3.98
N GLU A 61 -0.18 -4.94 4.70
CA GLU A 61 0.83 -4.53 5.68
C GLU A 61 0.87 -5.49 6.87
N ASN A 62 -0.29 -5.89 7.39
CA ASN A 62 -0.34 -6.81 8.52
C ASN A 62 -0.19 -8.27 8.10
N ASP A 63 -0.95 -8.67 7.08
CA ASP A 63 -1.15 -10.08 6.72
C ASP A 63 0.06 -10.66 5.98
N PHE A 64 0.89 -9.83 5.34
CA PHE A 64 2.09 -10.30 4.63
C PHE A 64 3.37 -9.72 5.19
N VAL A 65 3.42 -8.40 5.42
CA VAL A 65 4.65 -7.76 5.92
C VAL A 65 4.81 -8.01 7.41
N GLY A 66 3.73 -7.85 8.19
CA GLY A 66 3.71 -8.09 9.63
C GLY A 66 4.07 -9.52 10.01
N GLU A 67 3.45 -10.51 9.36
CA GLU A 67 3.76 -11.93 9.59
C GLU A 67 5.25 -12.24 9.35
N LYS A 68 5.80 -11.77 8.23
CA LYS A 68 7.20 -12.00 7.89
C LYS A 68 8.16 -11.30 8.86
N LEU A 69 7.84 -10.08 9.31
CA LEU A 69 8.62 -9.37 10.31
C LEU A 69 8.57 -10.10 11.67
N ALA A 70 7.41 -10.60 12.07
CA ALA A 70 7.25 -11.36 13.30
C ALA A 70 8.08 -12.66 13.29
N GLU A 71 8.09 -13.38 12.16
CA GLU A 71 8.92 -14.57 11.98
C GLU A 71 10.42 -14.25 12.14
N ILE A 72 10.90 -13.19 11.49
CA ILE A 72 12.29 -12.74 11.61
C ILE A 72 12.65 -12.40 13.06
N VAL A 73 11.77 -11.66 13.76
CA VAL A 73 11.98 -11.30 15.16
C VAL A 73 12.06 -12.54 16.05
N GLN A 74 11.18 -13.52 15.84
CA GLN A 74 11.24 -14.80 16.57
C GLN A 74 12.57 -15.52 16.31
N GLN A 75 13.04 -15.54 15.06
CA GLN A 75 14.29 -16.17 14.68
C GLN A 75 15.50 -15.50 15.33
N ILE A 76 15.52 -14.15 15.37
CA ILE A 76 16.56 -13.38 16.05
C ILE A 76 16.55 -13.69 17.55
N ASN A 77 15.39 -13.63 18.19
CA ASN A 77 15.25 -13.90 19.62
C ASN A 77 15.72 -15.31 19.98
N SER A 78 15.36 -16.32 19.18
CA SER A 78 15.83 -17.70 19.36
C SER A 78 17.36 -17.81 19.28
N ARG A 79 17.99 -17.10 18.33
CA ARG A 79 19.46 -17.10 18.18
C ARG A 79 20.15 -16.38 19.34
N VAL A 80 19.61 -15.25 19.78
CA VAL A 80 20.11 -14.50 20.94
C VAL A 80 20.03 -15.36 22.20
N SER A 81 18.90 -16.01 22.47
CA SER A 81 18.75 -16.89 23.63
C SER A 81 19.74 -18.06 23.62
N LYS A 82 19.98 -18.68 22.45
CA LYS A 82 20.98 -19.76 22.31
C LYS A 82 22.40 -19.30 22.60
N LEU A 83 22.74 -18.06 22.28
CA LEU A 83 24.06 -17.47 22.55
C LEU A 83 24.25 -17.10 24.03
N GLN A 84 23.17 -16.84 24.77
CA GLN A 84 23.23 -16.47 26.19
C GLN A 84 23.28 -17.69 27.14
N THR A 85 22.94 -18.88 26.65
CA THR A 85 22.96 -20.13 27.42
C THR A 85 24.24 -20.96 27.25
N CYS A 86 25.25 -20.44 26.53
CA CYS A 86 26.59 -21.03 26.40
C CYS A 86 27.60 -20.38 27.34
#